data_AF-A0A9C9FA47-F1
#
_entry.id   AF-A0A9C9FA47-F1
#
_cell.length_a   1.000
_cell.length_b   1.000
_cell.length_c   1.000
_cell.angle_alpha   90.00
_cell.angle_beta   90.00
_cell.angle_gamma   90.00
#
_symmetry.space_group_name_H-M   'P 1'
#
loop_
_entity.id
_entity.type
_entity.pdbx_description
1 polymer ?
#
loop_
_entity_poly.entity_id
_entity_poly.type
_entity_poly.pdbx_seq_one_letter_code
_entity_poly.pdbx_strand_id
1 'polypeptide(L)'
;MFIRVKASGPRKYLQIVENRWEKGKVRQKVIATLGRVEKLKESGSLDSLLRSGARFSEELAIIDSYKKGTAPTVSDQKIGLPMVFERLWKETGISSAIEGHLRERKFRFSVERAVFLTVLHRLSESGSDRAAEKWKAEYKIEGAEGIGLQHLYRAMGWLGEELGEEGQGGATPFVPRCTKDVIEEGIFEQSRDLFRDLSLVFFDTTSIYFEGEGGQEIGAYGNSKDHRHDLKQMVVGIIIDSEGRPICSELWPGNTTDVKTLVPVIERLRVRFGIGKVCIVADRGMISRETIRDLEDKGIEYILGARMRRQKEVKEEVLGRAGRYKEVYAKGPHSKSPSPLKVKEVMVRDKRYIVCYNEDQAKKDAADREKITASLKDKLKQGQKSIVGNKGYRRYLKSAGETFRIDEDKIKEESRYDGKWVLTTNTGLSAEDVALQYKQLWMVEQIFRSMKSILSTRPIYHKCDETIRGHVFCSFLALLLIKELQERLDKKGWQVEWAYLINDLERVKEVRIMTGDKEVTLRTELKGDAGKAFQAVGVAVPPTVRVNMNEENTVNS
;
A
#
# COMPACT_ATOMS: atom_id res chain seq x y z
N MET A 1 51.61 -29.98 -1.30
CA MET A 1 51.80 -30.90 -2.46
C MET A 1 50.92 -30.45 -3.60
N PHE A 2 51.25 -30.73 -4.85
CA PHE A 2 50.41 -30.40 -6.01
C PHE A 2 50.67 -31.37 -7.16
N ILE A 3 49.75 -31.39 -8.13
CA ILE A 3 49.89 -32.19 -9.34
C ILE A 3 50.55 -31.34 -10.42
N ARG A 4 51.54 -31.89 -11.12
CA ARG A 4 52.14 -31.26 -12.30
C ARG A 4 52.22 -32.22 -13.48
N VAL A 5 52.35 -31.66 -14.67
CA VAL A 5 52.65 -32.42 -15.89
C VAL A 5 54.15 -32.33 -16.19
N LYS A 6 54.80 -33.47 -16.39
CA LYS A 6 56.19 -33.55 -16.85
C LYS A 6 56.25 -34.15 -18.24
N ALA A 7 56.87 -33.44 -19.18
CA ALA A 7 57.18 -33.96 -20.51
C ALA A 7 58.39 -34.90 -20.44
N SER A 8 58.34 -36.02 -21.17
CA SER A 8 59.45 -36.96 -21.33
C SER A 8 59.41 -37.51 -22.75
N GLY A 9 60.25 -36.98 -23.63
CA GLY A 9 60.17 -37.19 -25.08
C GLY A 9 58.81 -36.71 -25.63
N PRO A 10 58.14 -37.47 -26.52
CA PRO A 10 56.83 -37.07 -27.07
C PRO A 10 55.66 -37.27 -26.09
N ARG A 11 55.91 -37.74 -24.86
CA ARG A 11 54.86 -38.16 -23.91
C ARG A 11 54.77 -37.23 -22.72
N LYS A 12 53.54 -37.00 -22.22
CA LYS A 12 53.27 -36.22 -21.01
C LYS A 12 52.81 -37.13 -19.87
N TYR A 13 53.44 -36.98 -18.69
CA TYR A 13 53.14 -37.76 -17.50
C TYR A 13 52.61 -36.87 -16.38
N LEU A 14 51.64 -37.38 -15.62
CA LEU A 14 51.08 -36.71 -14.45
C LEU A 14 51.84 -37.13 -13.19
N GLN A 15 52.29 -36.17 -12.39
CA GLN A 15 53.08 -36.42 -11.18
C GLN A 15 52.48 -35.71 -9.97
N ILE A 16 52.52 -36.35 -8.80
CA ILE A 16 52.29 -35.72 -7.50
C ILE A 16 53.64 -35.27 -6.94
N VAL A 17 53.75 -34.01 -6.58
CA VAL A 17 55.00 -33.38 -6.17
C VAL A 17 54.82 -32.61 -4.88
N GLU A 18 55.83 -32.69 -4.03
CA GLU A 18 55.93 -31.95 -2.78
C GLU A 18 57.05 -30.92 -2.88
N ASN A 19 56.77 -29.69 -2.45
CA ASN A 19 57.80 -28.69 -2.24
C ASN A 19 58.41 -28.93 -0.86
N ARG A 20 59.73 -29.10 -0.78
CA ARG A 20 60.50 -29.17 0.46
C ARG A 20 61.53 -28.05 0.51
N TRP A 21 61.75 -27.50 1.70
CA TRP A 21 62.78 -26.51 1.93
C TRP A 21 64.09 -27.22 2.29
N GLU A 22 65.11 -27.11 1.44
CA GLU A 22 66.42 -27.73 1.69
C GLU A 22 67.54 -26.74 1.38
N LYS A 23 68.43 -26.51 2.36
CA LYS A 23 69.63 -25.65 2.23
C LYS A 23 69.31 -24.27 1.60
N GLY A 24 68.24 -23.61 2.07
CA GLY A 24 67.87 -22.25 1.66
C GLY A 24 67.18 -22.12 0.30
N LYS A 25 66.82 -23.22 -0.37
CA LYS A 25 66.05 -23.20 -1.62
C LYS A 25 64.89 -24.19 -1.57
N VAL A 26 63.78 -23.85 -2.23
CA VAL A 26 62.68 -24.79 -2.45
C VAL A 26 63.13 -25.85 -3.46
N ARG A 27 63.10 -27.11 -3.06
CA ARG A 27 63.32 -28.27 -3.94
C ARG A 27 62.03 -29.06 -4.09
N GLN A 28 61.80 -29.57 -5.29
CA GLN A 28 60.61 -30.35 -5.63
C GLN A 28 60.93 -31.84 -5.56
N LYS A 29 60.29 -32.55 -4.64
CA LYS A 29 60.37 -34.02 -4.53
C LYS A 29 59.17 -34.64 -5.24
N VAL A 30 59.43 -35.50 -6.22
CA VAL A 30 58.36 -36.29 -6.85
C VAL A 30 57.94 -37.39 -5.87
N ILE A 31 56.69 -37.38 -5.47
CA ILE A 31 56.11 -38.40 -4.59
C ILE A 31 55.71 -39.62 -5.43
N ALA A 32 54.98 -39.38 -6.52
CA ALA A 32 54.48 -40.44 -7.38
C ALA A 32 54.31 -39.96 -8.82
N THR A 33 54.47 -40.88 -9.78
CA THR A 33 54.10 -40.66 -11.19
C THR A 33 52.87 -41.51 -11.48
N LEU A 34 51.73 -40.87 -11.77
CA LEU A 34 50.43 -41.52 -11.90
C LEU A 34 50.23 -42.19 -13.26
N GLY A 35 51.00 -41.80 -14.27
CA GLY A 35 50.93 -42.37 -15.62
C GLY A 35 50.86 -41.32 -16.73
N ARG A 36 50.63 -41.77 -17.97
CA ARG A 36 50.50 -40.90 -19.14
C ARG A 36 49.18 -40.13 -19.08
N VAL A 37 49.24 -38.81 -19.25
CA VAL A 37 48.08 -37.92 -19.12
C VAL A 37 46.94 -38.33 -20.07
N GLU A 38 47.27 -38.64 -21.34
CA GLU A 38 46.30 -39.07 -22.36
C GLU A 38 45.54 -40.33 -21.93
N LYS A 39 46.28 -41.39 -21.57
CA LYS A 39 45.68 -42.66 -21.14
C LYS A 39 44.80 -42.51 -19.90
N LEU A 40 45.25 -41.72 -18.91
CA LEU A 40 44.51 -41.49 -17.68
C LEU A 40 43.19 -40.72 -17.91
N LYS A 41 43.16 -39.85 -18.92
CA LYS A 41 41.94 -39.13 -19.33
C LYS A 41 41.01 -40.04 -20.14
N GLU A 42 41.54 -40.75 -21.13
CA GLU A 42 40.77 -41.67 -21.98
C GLU A 42 40.13 -42.81 -21.19
N SER A 43 40.83 -43.34 -20.18
CA SER A 43 40.30 -44.43 -19.34
C SER A 43 39.34 -43.94 -18.24
N GLY A 44 39.18 -42.63 -18.06
CA GLY A 44 38.45 -42.04 -16.92
C GLY A 44 39.09 -42.28 -15.55
N SER A 45 40.28 -42.90 -15.49
CA SER A 45 40.95 -43.22 -14.23
C SER A 45 41.38 -41.97 -13.46
N LEU A 46 41.70 -40.88 -14.16
CA LEU A 46 41.97 -39.59 -13.52
C LEU A 46 40.75 -39.05 -12.77
N ASP A 47 39.56 -39.14 -13.39
CA ASP A 47 38.32 -38.67 -12.78
C ASP A 47 37.95 -39.52 -11.56
N SER A 48 38.14 -40.84 -11.65
CA SER A 48 37.95 -41.76 -10.52
C SER A 48 38.87 -41.40 -9.34
N LEU A 49 40.15 -41.13 -9.62
CA LEU A 49 41.13 -40.74 -8.61
C LEU A 49 40.77 -39.40 -7.94
N LEU A 50 40.39 -38.39 -8.73
CA LEU A 50 40.00 -37.08 -8.22
C LEU A 50 38.72 -37.15 -7.38
N ARG A 51 37.73 -37.95 -7.80
CA ARG A 51 36.51 -38.18 -6.99
C ARG A 51 36.81 -38.90 -5.68
N SER A 52 37.69 -39.89 -5.71
CA SER A 52 38.14 -40.58 -4.50
C SER A 52 38.83 -39.61 -3.54
N GLY A 53 39.73 -38.77 -4.07
CA GLY A 53 40.43 -37.73 -3.30
C GLY A 53 39.51 -36.64 -2.74
N ALA A 54 38.48 -36.23 -3.49
CA ALA A 54 37.53 -35.20 -3.08
C ALA A 54 36.77 -35.57 -1.80
N ARG A 55 36.56 -36.86 -1.50
CA ARG A 55 35.94 -37.33 -0.24
C ARG A 55 36.74 -36.98 1.01
N PHE A 56 38.03 -36.72 0.87
CA PHE A 56 38.93 -36.36 1.96
C PHE A 56 39.16 -34.83 2.08
N SER A 57 38.43 -34.03 1.29
CA SER A 57 38.44 -32.57 1.33
C SER A 57 37.04 -32.06 1.64
N GLU A 58 36.87 -31.33 2.74
CA GLU A 58 35.57 -30.82 3.17
C GLU A 58 34.91 -29.92 2.10
N GLU A 59 35.68 -29.03 1.48
CA GLU A 59 35.19 -28.13 0.42
C GLU A 59 34.80 -28.87 -0.87
N LEU A 60 35.63 -29.82 -1.32
CA LEU A 60 35.36 -30.57 -2.56
C LEU A 60 34.27 -31.64 -2.38
N ALA A 61 34.10 -32.17 -1.16
CA ALA A 61 33.01 -33.07 -0.81
C ALA A 61 31.64 -32.38 -0.92
N ILE A 62 31.52 -31.11 -0.54
CA ILE A 62 30.28 -30.32 -0.68
C ILE A 62 29.93 -30.12 -2.17
N ILE A 63 30.92 -29.79 -3.01
CA ILE A 63 30.72 -29.59 -4.45
C ILE A 63 30.34 -30.90 -5.17
N ASP A 64 30.96 -32.02 -4.80
CA ASP A 64 30.62 -33.35 -5.34
C ASP A 64 29.23 -33.81 -4.87
N SER A 65 28.86 -33.50 -3.61
CA SER A 65 27.52 -33.77 -3.07
C SER A 65 26.45 -32.95 -3.80
N TYR A 66 26.71 -31.67 -4.09
CA TYR A 66 25.83 -30.81 -4.90
C TYR A 66 25.60 -31.36 -6.30
N LYS A 67 26.67 -31.78 -6.99
CA LYS A 67 26.56 -32.37 -8.34
C LYS A 67 25.85 -33.73 -8.35
N LYS A 68 25.86 -34.46 -7.25
CA LYS A 68 25.17 -35.76 -7.09
C LYS A 68 23.74 -35.64 -6.57
N GLY A 69 23.23 -34.43 -6.32
CA GLY A 69 21.92 -34.22 -5.69
C GLY A 69 21.84 -34.70 -4.23
N THR A 70 23.01 -34.89 -3.59
CA THR A 70 23.16 -35.28 -2.17
C THR A 70 23.67 -34.11 -1.31
N ALA A 71 23.76 -32.91 -1.90
CA ALA A 71 24.02 -31.69 -1.14
C ALA A 71 22.95 -31.49 -0.07
N PRO A 72 23.27 -30.73 0.99
CA PRO A 72 22.28 -30.18 1.88
C PRO A 72 21.08 -29.68 1.08
N THR A 73 19.89 -30.16 1.41
CA THR A 73 18.68 -29.49 0.94
C THR A 73 18.72 -28.09 1.50
N VAL A 74 18.87 -27.11 0.62
CA VAL A 74 18.79 -25.70 0.96
C VAL A 74 17.42 -25.23 0.53
N SER A 75 16.55 -24.97 1.51
CA SER A 75 15.32 -24.23 1.27
C SER A 75 15.44 -22.86 1.92
N ASP A 76 15.00 -21.82 1.21
CA ASP A 76 14.86 -20.49 1.77
C ASP A 76 13.39 -20.06 1.79
N GLN A 77 12.99 -19.43 2.88
CA GLN A 77 11.67 -18.85 3.04
C GLN A 77 11.80 -17.42 3.55
N LYS A 78 11.05 -16.50 2.96
CA LYS A 78 10.90 -15.12 3.42
C LYS A 78 10.06 -15.11 4.70
N ILE A 79 10.55 -14.39 5.72
CA ILE A 79 9.94 -14.32 7.05
C ILE A 79 9.63 -12.89 7.51
N GLY A 80 10.21 -11.86 6.88
CA GLY A 80 10.10 -10.48 7.35
C GLY A 80 8.66 -9.95 7.36
N LEU A 81 7.97 -10.01 6.21
CA LEU A 81 6.58 -9.55 6.12
C LEU A 81 5.64 -10.35 7.05
N PRO A 82 5.63 -11.71 7.02
CA PRO A 82 4.77 -12.47 7.91
C PRO A 82 4.97 -12.10 9.39
N MET A 83 6.21 -11.99 9.87
CA MET A 83 6.46 -11.71 11.28
C MET A 83 5.99 -10.31 11.71
N VAL A 84 6.26 -9.28 10.89
CA VAL A 84 5.87 -7.90 11.22
C VAL A 84 4.35 -7.76 11.20
N PHE A 85 3.69 -8.23 10.15
CA PHE A 85 2.26 -8.03 9.98
C PHE A 85 1.41 -9.00 10.78
N GLU A 86 1.91 -10.19 11.15
CA GLU A 86 1.20 -11.10 12.06
C GLU A 86 1.01 -10.45 13.44
N ARG A 87 2.02 -9.70 13.92
CA ARG A 87 1.91 -8.97 15.18
C ARG A 87 0.85 -7.87 15.10
N LEU A 88 0.91 -7.07 14.04
CA LEU A 88 -0.07 -6.01 13.80
C LEU A 88 -1.48 -6.56 13.63
N TRP A 89 -1.63 -7.66 12.89
CA TRP A 89 -2.90 -8.34 12.66
C TRP A 89 -3.59 -8.80 13.94
N LYS A 90 -2.80 -9.28 14.92
CA LYS A 90 -3.30 -9.65 16.25
C LYS A 90 -3.64 -8.42 17.10
N GLU A 91 -2.73 -7.44 17.18
CA GLU A 91 -2.90 -6.28 18.07
C GLU A 91 -3.96 -5.28 17.58
N THR A 92 -4.22 -5.22 16.28
CA THR A 92 -5.32 -4.42 15.71
C THR A 92 -6.68 -5.10 15.90
N GLY A 93 -6.72 -6.33 16.38
CA GLY A 93 -7.97 -7.06 16.60
C GLY A 93 -8.59 -7.69 15.36
N ILE A 94 -7.91 -7.66 14.20
CA ILE A 94 -8.44 -8.27 12.97
C ILE A 94 -8.60 -9.78 13.14
N SER A 95 -7.58 -10.44 13.69
CA SER A 95 -7.59 -11.89 13.94
C SER A 95 -8.78 -12.29 14.82
N SER A 96 -8.95 -11.62 15.97
CA SER A 96 -10.02 -11.90 16.93
C SER A 96 -11.41 -11.55 16.39
N ALA A 97 -11.55 -10.48 15.59
CA ALA A 97 -12.83 -10.13 14.94
C ALA A 97 -13.26 -11.19 13.93
N ILE A 98 -12.33 -11.68 13.10
CA ILE A 98 -12.59 -12.75 12.13
C ILE A 98 -12.93 -14.06 12.85
N GLU A 99 -12.09 -14.49 13.79
CA GLU A 99 -12.29 -15.75 14.53
C GLU A 99 -13.58 -15.73 15.36
N GLY A 100 -13.92 -14.58 15.96
CA GLY A 100 -15.16 -14.39 16.71
C GLY A 100 -16.40 -14.70 15.86
N HIS A 101 -16.42 -14.22 14.61
CA HIS A 101 -17.52 -14.47 13.68
C HIS A 101 -17.52 -15.88 13.07
N LEU A 102 -16.39 -16.59 13.14
CA LEU A 102 -16.27 -17.96 12.64
C LEU A 102 -16.70 -19.04 13.66
N ARG A 103 -16.86 -18.72 14.95
CA ARG A 103 -17.08 -19.71 16.03
C ARG A 103 -18.26 -20.66 15.78
N GLU A 104 -19.33 -20.17 15.17
CA GLU A 104 -20.54 -20.95 14.88
C GLU A 104 -20.50 -21.66 13.51
N ARG A 105 -19.44 -21.43 12.72
CA ARG A 105 -19.28 -21.95 11.36
C ARG A 105 -18.35 -23.17 11.35
N LYS A 106 -18.66 -24.15 10.49
CA LYS A 106 -17.93 -25.43 10.39
C LYS A 106 -17.00 -25.50 9.18
N PHE A 107 -16.16 -24.49 8.99
CA PHE A 107 -15.13 -24.53 7.93
C PHE A 107 -14.08 -25.60 8.27
N ARG A 108 -13.64 -26.36 7.26
CA ARG A 108 -12.59 -27.40 7.39
C ARG A 108 -11.17 -26.87 7.15
N PHE A 109 -11.02 -25.55 7.07
CA PHE A 109 -9.76 -24.85 6.88
C PHE A 109 -9.80 -23.54 7.66
N SER A 110 -8.63 -22.95 7.96
CA SER A 110 -8.59 -21.65 8.62
C SER A 110 -8.92 -20.53 7.61
N VAL A 111 -10.14 -20.01 7.71
CA VAL A 111 -10.58 -18.85 6.93
C VAL A 111 -9.75 -17.62 7.30
N GLU A 112 -9.45 -17.44 8.58
CA GLU A 112 -8.62 -16.34 9.07
C GLU A 112 -7.23 -16.36 8.41
N ARG A 113 -6.56 -17.52 8.34
CA ARG A 113 -5.25 -17.63 7.67
C ARG A 113 -5.35 -17.39 6.17
N ALA A 114 -6.45 -17.78 5.53
CA ALA A 114 -6.69 -17.50 4.12
C ALA A 114 -6.82 -15.99 3.87
N VAL A 115 -7.56 -15.27 4.72
CA VAL A 115 -7.68 -13.82 4.64
C VAL A 115 -6.33 -13.15 4.90
N PHE A 116 -5.62 -13.55 5.96
CA PHE A 116 -4.31 -12.98 6.29
C PHE A 116 -3.30 -13.18 5.15
N LEU A 117 -3.28 -14.36 4.51
CA LEU A 117 -2.46 -14.62 3.33
C LEU A 117 -2.77 -13.64 2.18
N THR A 118 -4.06 -13.44 1.86
CA THR A 118 -4.45 -12.49 0.81
C THR A 118 -4.09 -11.05 1.17
N VAL A 119 -4.18 -10.67 2.44
CA VAL A 119 -3.78 -9.34 2.95
C VAL A 119 -2.27 -9.15 2.85
N LEU A 120 -1.46 -10.14 3.27
CA LEU A 120 0.00 -10.11 3.14
C LEU A 120 0.44 -9.96 1.69
N HIS A 121 -0.17 -10.72 0.77
CA HIS A 121 0.13 -10.63 -0.65
C HIS A 121 -0.12 -9.21 -1.20
N ARG A 122 -1.16 -8.51 -0.71
CA ARG A 122 -1.45 -7.11 -1.09
C ARG A 122 -0.48 -6.09 -0.53
N LEU A 123 0.12 -6.38 0.62
CA LEU A 123 1.13 -5.49 1.21
C LEU A 123 2.46 -5.52 0.44
N SER A 124 2.71 -6.61 -0.29
CA SER A 124 3.96 -6.91 -1.03
C SER A 124 3.85 -6.53 -2.52
N GLU A 125 3.26 -7.41 -3.34
CA GLU A 125 3.25 -7.28 -4.80
C GLU A 125 1.84 -6.99 -5.35
N SER A 126 0.79 -7.42 -4.64
CA SER A 126 -0.62 -7.32 -5.03
C SER A 126 -1.00 -8.07 -6.34
N GLY A 127 -2.21 -8.61 -6.40
CA GLY A 127 -2.69 -9.34 -7.58
C GLY A 127 -3.88 -10.24 -7.25
N SER A 128 -4.17 -11.20 -8.16
CA SER A 128 -5.26 -12.16 -7.99
C SER A 128 -5.03 -13.16 -6.86
N ASP A 129 -6.09 -13.79 -6.34
CA ASP A 129 -5.97 -14.90 -5.37
C ASP A 129 -5.10 -16.06 -5.90
N ARG A 130 -5.12 -16.32 -7.21
CA ARG A 130 -4.23 -17.30 -7.84
C ARG A 130 -2.75 -16.90 -7.77
N ALA A 131 -2.46 -15.60 -7.84
CA ALA A 131 -1.11 -15.10 -7.65
C ALA A 131 -0.71 -15.25 -6.17
N ALA A 132 -1.61 -14.91 -5.23
CA ALA A 132 -1.38 -15.09 -3.79
C ALA A 132 -1.07 -16.54 -3.42
N GLU A 133 -1.81 -17.50 -3.98
CA GLU A 133 -1.61 -18.93 -3.73
C GLU A 133 -0.23 -19.41 -4.18
N LYS A 134 0.26 -18.94 -5.34
CA LYS A 134 1.61 -19.27 -5.81
C LYS A 134 2.69 -18.54 -5.01
N TRP A 135 2.46 -17.26 -4.73
CA TRP A 135 3.36 -16.38 -3.99
C TRP A 135 3.67 -16.92 -2.60
N LYS A 136 2.67 -17.52 -1.91
CA LYS A 136 2.83 -18.05 -0.55
C LYS A 136 3.96 -19.09 -0.41
N ALA A 137 4.31 -19.78 -1.49
CA ALA A 137 5.33 -20.84 -1.47
C ALA A 137 6.73 -20.32 -1.07
N GLU A 138 7.01 -19.04 -1.32
CA GLU A 138 8.27 -18.40 -0.94
C GLU A 138 8.29 -17.91 0.53
N TYR A 139 7.17 -17.98 1.25
CA TYR A 139 7.01 -17.37 2.56
C TYR A 139 6.74 -18.41 3.65
N LYS A 140 7.25 -18.14 4.84
CA LYS A 140 6.88 -18.89 6.05
C LYS A 140 5.71 -18.17 6.72
N ILE A 141 4.50 -18.62 6.43
CA ILE A 141 3.26 -18.07 7.00
C ILE A 141 2.63 -19.17 7.84
N GLU A 142 2.83 -19.08 9.16
CA GLU A 142 2.34 -20.07 10.11
C GLU A 142 0.82 -20.26 9.97
N GLY A 143 0.38 -21.52 9.88
CA GLY A 143 -1.02 -21.91 9.73
C GLY A 143 -1.59 -21.77 8.31
N ALA A 144 -0.81 -21.27 7.34
CA ALA A 144 -1.26 -21.12 5.95
C ALA A 144 -0.77 -22.23 5.00
N GLU A 145 -0.09 -23.26 5.51
CA GLU A 145 0.51 -24.35 4.73
C GLU A 145 -0.53 -25.07 3.88
N GLY A 146 -1.67 -25.42 4.49
CA GLY A 146 -2.79 -26.12 3.83
C GLY A 146 -3.76 -25.24 3.02
N ILE A 147 -3.51 -23.93 2.91
CA ILE A 147 -4.43 -23.01 2.22
C ILE A 147 -4.26 -23.10 0.70
N GLY A 148 -5.17 -23.80 0.00
CA GLY A 148 -5.20 -23.83 -1.46
C GLY A 148 -6.03 -22.71 -2.08
N LEU A 149 -6.00 -22.59 -3.40
CA LEU A 149 -6.73 -21.56 -4.15
C LEU A 149 -8.23 -21.55 -3.85
N GLN A 150 -8.85 -22.73 -3.74
CA GLN A 150 -10.26 -22.86 -3.38
C GLN A 150 -10.59 -22.32 -1.98
N HIS A 151 -9.62 -22.31 -1.06
CA HIS A 151 -9.79 -21.74 0.27
C HIS A 151 -9.79 -20.22 0.22
N LEU A 152 -8.95 -19.61 -0.63
CA LEU A 152 -8.94 -18.17 -0.87
C LEU A 152 -10.29 -17.69 -1.42
N TYR A 153 -10.80 -18.35 -2.46
CA TYR A 153 -12.10 -17.98 -3.04
C TYR A 153 -13.26 -18.11 -2.05
N ARG A 154 -13.27 -19.15 -1.22
CA ARG A 154 -14.28 -19.33 -0.16
C ARG A 154 -14.16 -18.26 0.92
N ALA A 155 -12.94 -17.87 1.29
CA ALA A 155 -12.72 -16.78 2.24
C ALA A 155 -13.21 -15.45 1.69
N MET A 156 -12.92 -15.12 0.42
CA MET A 156 -13.43 -13.89 -0.21
C MET A 156 -14.96 -13.90 -0.30
N GLY A 157 -15.56 -15.02 -0.67
CA GLY A 157 -17.02 -15.17 -0.69
C GLY A 157 -17.64 -14.96 0.69
N TRP A 158 -17.08 -15.59 1.72
CA TRP A 158 -17.56 -15.43 3.10
C TRP A 158 -17.48 -13.99 3.59
N LEU A 159 -16.39 -13.27 3.30
CA LEU A 159 -16.22 -11.86 3.68
C LEU A 159 -17.32 -10.96 3.08
N GLY A 160 -17.74 -11.23 1.84
CA GLY A 160 -18.78 -10.45 1.16
C GLY A 160 -20.19 -11.03 1.24
N GLU A 161 -20.37 -12.12 1.99
CA GLU A 161 -21.66 -12.78 2.19
C GLU A 161 -22.63 -11.80 2.88
N GLU A 162 -23.84 -11.69 2.35
CA GLU A 162 -24.88 -10.85 2.93
C GLU A 162 -25.37 -11.43 4.26
N LEU A 163 -25.60 -10.56 5.23
CA LEU A 163 -26.16 -10.97 6.51
C LEU A 163 -27.63 -11.40 6.33
N GLY A 164 -28.10 -12.31 7.19
CA GLY A 164 -29.53 -12.67 7.21
C GLY A 164 -30.43 -11.47 7.54
N GLU A 165 -31.74 -11.63 7.39
CA GLU A 165 -32.73 -10.53 7.53
C GLU A 165 -32.56 -9.72 8.83
N GLU A 166 -32.30 -10.39 9.95
CA GLU A 166 -32.09 -9.75 11.27
C GLU A 166 -30.78 -8.92 11.34
N GLY A 167 -29.79 -9.25 10.52
CA GLY A 167 -28.50 -8.57 10.46
C GLY A 167 -28.47 -7.36 9.52
N GLN A 168 -29.56 -7.08 8.79
CA GLN A 168 -29.62 -5.99 7.81
C GLN A 168 -29.89 -4.60 8.43
N GLY A 169 -29.98 -4.50 9.76
CA GLY A 169 -30.09 -3.20 10.45
C GLY A 169 -28.92 -2.28 10.12
N GLY A 170 -29.18 -1.15 9.46
CA GLY A 170 -28.15 -0.23 8.96
C GLY A 170 -27.74 -0.44 7.49
N ALA A 171 -28.40 -1.33 6.74
CA ALA A 171 -28.25 -1.39 5.28
C ALA A 171 -28.66 -0.06 4.62
N THR A 172 -28.06 0.24 3.47
CA THR A 172 -28.48 1.40 2.66
C THR A 172 -29.42 0.93 1.55
N PRO A 173 -30.16 1.83 0.87
CA PRO A 173 -31.03 1.45 -0.25
C PRO A 173 -30.32 0.81 -1.45
N PHE A 174 -28.99 0.76 -1.46
CA PHE A 174 -28.16 0.33 -2.57
C PHE A 174 -27.04 -0.63 -2.16
N VAL A 175 -26.86 -0.90 -0.85
CA VAL A 175 -25.84 -1.83 -0.34
C VAL A 175 -26.38 -2.58 0.89
N PRO A 176 -26.47 -3.93 0.83
CA PRO A 176 -26.80 -4.73 1.99
C PRO A 176 -25.67 -4.71 3.02
N ARG A 177 -25.95 -5.14 4.24
CA ARG A 177 -24.90 -5.48 5.19
C ARG A 177 -24.35 -6.86 4.87
N CYS A 178 -23.04 -6.99 4.96
CA CYS A 178 -22.29 -8.21 4.71
C CYS A 178 -21.40 -8.58 5.91
N THR A 179 -20.83 -9.78 5.90
CA THR A 179 -19.88 -10.25 6.92
C THR A 179 -18.74 -9.25 7.19
N LYS A 180 -18.20 -8.60 6.14
CA LYS A 180 -17.18 -7.56 6.29
C LYS A 180 -17.59 -6.45 7.25
N ASP A 181 -18.88 -6.12 7.32
CA ASP A 181 -19.36 -5.01 8.15
C ASP A 181 -19.28 -5.35 9.63
N VAL A 182 -19.57 -6.61 9.98
CA VAL A 182 -19.45 -7.15 11.34
C VAL A 182 -17.98 -7.25 11.75
N ILE A 183 -17.10 -7.61 10.82
CA ILE A 183 -15.65 -7.64 11.08
C ILE A 183 -15.13 -6.21 11.33
N GLU A 184 -15.53 -5.22 10.51
CA GLU A 184 -15.20 -3.81 10.72
C GLU A 184 -15.67 -3.32 12.09
N GLU A 185 -16.88 -3.69 12.52
CA GLU A 185 -17.44 -3.39 13.85
C GLU A 185 -16.62 -4.03 14.97
N GLY A 186 -16.26 -5.31 14.85
CA GLY A 186 -15.44 -6.00 15.85
C GLY A 186 -14.03 -5.43 15.98
N ILE A 187 -13.40 -5.03 14.87
CA ILE A 187 -12.11 -4.33 14.87
C ILE A 187 -12.26 -2.98 15.58
N PHE A 188 -13.31 -2.23 15.22
CA PHE A 188 -13.58 -0.93 15.78
C PHE A 188 -13.80 -0.99 17.29
N GLU A 189 -14.62 -1.92 17.78
CA GLU A 189 -14.90 -2.12 19.21
C GLU A 189 -13.63 -2.37 20.03
N GLN A 190 -12.71 -3.20 19.53
CA GLN A 190 -11.43 -3.47 20.20
C GLN A 190 -10.51 -2.25 20.23
N SER A 191 -10.68 -1.34 19.29
CA SER A 191 -9.91 -0.10 19.21
C SER A 191 -10.55 1.07 19.98
N ARG A 192 -11.73 0.89 20.60
CA ARG A 192 -12.37 1.95 21.40
C ARG A 192 -11.60 2.17 22.69
N ASP A 193 -11.23 3.42 22.95
CA ASP A 193 -10.78 3.87 24.25
C ASP A 193 -11.83 4.82 24.87
N LEU A 194 -11.71 5.06 26.19
CA LEU A 194 -12.65 5.88 26.97
C LEU A 194 -12.70 7.37 26.54
N PHE A 195 -11.79 7.82 25.69
CA PHE A 195 -11.62 9.23 25.30
C PHE A 195 -11.77 9.48 23.80
N ARG A 196 -11.98 8.44 22.98
CA ARG A 196 -12.26 8.53 21.55
C ARG A 196 -13.69 9.00 21.31
N ASP A 197 -13.85 10.32 21.28
CA ASP A 197 -15.04 10.93 20.69
C ASP A 197 -14.92 10.87 19.16
N LEU A 198 -15.68 9.96 18.51
CA LEU A 198 -15.90 10.04 17.07
C LEU A 198 -16.84 11.22 16.81
N SER A 199 -16.26 12.41 16.71
CA SER A 199 -16.97 13.63 16.31
C SER A 199 -16.70 14.02 14.85
N LEU A 200 -15.59 13.52 14.29
CA LEU A 200 -15.11 13.91 12.98
C LEU A 200 -14.78 12.68 12.13
N VAL A 201 -15.40 12.60 10.95
CA VAL A 201 -15.27 11.45 10.06
C VAL A 201 -15.03 11.96 8.65
N PHE A 202 -13.86 11.66 8.08
CA PHE A 202 -13.60 12.02 6.68
C PHE A 202 -14.16 10.95 5.76
N PHE A 203 -14.77 11.41 4.68
CA PHE A 203 -15.35 10.58 3.65
C PHE A 203 -15.00 11.15 2.28
N ASP A 204 -14.23 10.40 1.52
CA ASP A 204 -14.06 10.63 0.10
C ASP A 204 -14.32 9.30 -0.63
N THR A 205 -14.62 9.41 -1.93
CA THR A 205 -15.00 8.28 -2.76
C THR A 205 -14.05 8.17 -3.94
N THR A 206 -13.75 6.96 -4.35
CA THR A 206 -13.00 6.69 -5.56
C THR A 206 -13.71 5.65 -6.39
N SER A 207 -13.52 5.66 -7.70
CA SER A 207 -14.02 4.60 -8.57
C SER A 207 -12.93 3.58 -8.83
N ILE A 208 -13.30 2.30 -8.82
CA ILE A 208 -12.49 1.19 -9.32
C ILE A 208 -13.25 0.56 -10.50
N TYR A 209 -12.59 0.41 -11.64
CA TYR A 209 -13.18 -0.28 -12.79
C TYR A 209 -12.93 -1.79 -12.73
N PHE A 210 -13.77 -2.55 -13.43
CA PHE A 210 -13.61 -3.99 -13.60
C PHE A 210 -13.09 -4.33 -14.99
N GLU A 211 -12.25 -5.35 -15.09
CA GLU A 211 -11.87 -5.98 -16.36
C GLU A 211 -12.97 -6.88 -16.95
N GLY A 212 -13.98 -7.23 -16.14
CA GLY A 212 -15.16 -8.01 -16.55
C GLY A 212 -16.47 -7.33 -16.17
N GLU A 213 -17.52 -8.13 -15.97
CA GLU A 213 -18.88 -7.62 -15.69
C GLU A 213 -19.06 -6.98 -14.31
N GLY A 214 -18.10 -7.18 -13.39
CA GLY A 214 -18.11 -6.56 -12.07
C GLY A 214 -19.16 -7.11 -11.11
N GLY A 215 -19.53 -8.38 -11.26
CA GLY A 215 -20.54 -9.02 -10.39
C GLY A 215 -21.95 -8.94 -10.97
N GLN A 216 -22.94 -9.24 -10.13
CA GLN A 216 -24.35 -9.22 -10.48
C GLN A 216 -24.90 -7.79 -10.40
N GLU A 217 -24.58 -7.07 -9.32
CA GLU A 217 -25.13 -5.75 -9.04
C GLU A 217 -24.08 -4.66 -8.85
N ILE A 218 -22.86 -5.03 -8.43
CA ILE A 218 -21.81 -4.06 -8.08
C ILE A 218 -21.26 -3.33 -9.33
N GLY A 219 -21.10 -4.03 -10.44
CA GLY A 219 -20.50 -3.50 -11.66
C GLY A 219 -21.50 -2.70 -12.50
N ALA A 220 -21.39 -1.38 -12.49
CA ALA A 220 -22.26 -0.50 -13.29
C ALA A 220 -21.50 0.61 -14.02
N TYR A 221 -21.97 1.01 -15.21
CA TYR A 221 -21.40 2.15 -15.92
C TYR A 221 -21.66 3.44 -15.16
N GLY A 222 -20.61 4.26 -14.99
CA GLY A 222 -20.70 5.49 -14.25
C GLY A 222 -19.48 6.38 -14.40
N ASN A 223 -19.30 7.30 -13.46
CA ASN A 223 -18.19 8.23 -13.51
C ASN A 223 -16.87 7.50 -13.17
N SER A 224 -15.91 7.53 -14.10
CA SER A 224 -14.60 6.92 -13.91
C SER A 224 -13.57 8.00 -13.56
N LYS A 225 -13.03 7.95 -12.33
CA LYS A 225 -11.88 8.77 -11.92
C LYS A 225 -10.57 8.38 -12.63
N ASP A 226 -10.53 7.22 -13.29
CA ASP A 226 -9.38 6.75 -14.06
C ASP A 226 -9.58 6.92 -15.59
N HIS A 227 -10.59 7.71 -16.01
CA HIS A 227 -10.91 8.00 -17.41
C HIS A 227 -11.26 6.75 -18.27
N ARG A 228 -11.76 5.69 -17.64
CA ARG A 228 -12.21 4.43 -18.30
C ARG A 228 -13.74 4.33 -18.30
N HIS A 229 -14.39 5.29 -18.95
CA HIS A 229 -15.85 5.31 -19.08
C HIS A 229 -16.42 4.14 -19.89
N ASP A 230 -15.56 3.44 -20.63
CA ASP A 230 -15.84 2.23 -21.40
C ASP A 230 -16.00 0.98 -20.54
N LEU A 231 -15.63 1.03 -19.26
CA LEU A 231 -15.72 -0.10 -18.34
C LEU A 231 -16.76 0.12 -17.25
N LYS A 232 -17.29 -0.97 -16.70
CA LYS A 232 -18.10 -0.95 -15.49
C LYS A 232 -17.25 -0.54 -14.29
N GLN A 233 -17.86 0.23 -13.39
CA GLN A 233 -17.22 0.79 -12.20
C GLN A 233 -17.93 0.29 -10.94
N MET A 234 -17.20 0.32 -9.83
CA MET A 234 -17.70 0.31 -8.46
C MET A 234 -17.14 1.55 -7.77
N VAL A 235 -17.95 2.19 -6.94
CA VAL A 235 -17.49 3.26 -6.08
C VAL A 235 -17.09 2.67 -4.73
N VAL A 236 -15.93 3.11 -4.25
CA VAL A 236 -15.37 2.73 -2.96
C VAL A 236 -15.22 4.00 -2.12
N GLY A 237 -15.93 4.04 -0.99
CA GLY A 237 -15.74 5.01 0.07
C GLY A 237 -14.87 4.42 1.17
N ILE A 238 -13.95 5.23 1.70
CA ILE A 238 -13.19 4.89 2.90
C ILE A 238 -13.51 5.93 3.96
N ILE A 239 -13.89 5.44 5.12
CA ILE A 239 -14.26 6.24 6.27
C ILE A 239 -13.07 6.24 7.21
N ILE A 240 -12.58 7.42 7.61
CA ILE A 240 -11.46 7.54 8.56
C ILE A 240 -11.84 8.44 9.74
N ASP A 241 -11.18 8.23 10.88
CA ASP A 241 -11.29 9.11 12.05
C ASP A 241 -10.44 10.39 11.92
N SER A 242 -10.47 11.25 12.95
CA SER A 242 -9.69 12.49 13.06
C SER A 242 -8.16 12.30 13.02
N GLU A 243 -7.68 11.09 13.28
CA GLU A 243 -6.25 10.74 13.25
C GLU A 243 -5.84 10.05 11.94
N GLY A 244 -6.80 9.86 11.03
CA GLY A 244 -6.60 9.24 9.74
C GLY A 244 -6.64 7.72 9.74
N ARG A 245 -7.12 7.09 10.81
CA ARG A 245 -7.26 5.64 10.87
C ARG A 245 -8.51 5.18 10.12
N PRO A 246 -8.40 4.20 9.21
CA PRO A 246 -9.56 3.61 8.55
C PRO A 246 -10.51 2.95 9.55
N ILE A 247 -11.78 3.35 9.52
CA ILE A 247 -12.87 2.78 10.32
C ILE A 247 -13.57 1.69 9.53
N CYS A 248 -14.00 2.00 8.31
CA CYS A 248 -14.69 1.03 7.44
C CYS A 248 -14.55 1.37 5.95
N SER A 249 -14.93 0.39 5.13
CA SER A 249 -15.04 0.51 3.68
C SER A 249 -16.49 0.39 3.24
N GLU A 250 -16.92 1.26 2.33
CA GLU A 250 -18.26 1.26 1.75
C GLU A 250 -18.14 1.04 0.25
N LEU A 251 -18.92 0.11 -0.29
CA LEU A 251 -18.77 -0.42 -1.65
C LEU A 251 -20.13 -0.39 -2.34
N TRP A 252 -20.30 0.39 -3.39
CA TRP A 252 -21.58 0.48 -4.09
C TRP A 252 -21.47 0.58 -5.62
N PRO A 253 -22.57 0.35 -6.35
CA PRO A 253 -22.55 0.32 -7.80
C PRO A 253 -22.07 1.62 -8.46
N GLY A 254 -21.30 1.51 -9.54
CA GLY A 254 -20.64 2.62 -10.23
C GLY A 254 -21.56 3.75 -10.74
N ASN A 255 -22.84 3.46 -10.95
CA ASN A 255 -23.87 4.41 -11.38
C ASN A 255 -24.48 5.21 -10.22
N THR A 256 -24.13 4.91 -8.97
CA THR A 256 -24.66 5.62 -7.80
C THR A 256 -23.89 6.91 -7.58
N THR A 257 -24.58 8.05 -7.62
CA THR A 257 -23.95 9.36 -7.48
C THR A 257 -23.71 9.72 -6.01
N ASP A 258 -22.54 10.33 -5.71
CA ASP A 258 -22.11 10.74 -4.35
C ASP A 258 -23.17 11.58 -3.60
N VAL A 259 -24.00 12.31 -4.35
CA VAL A 259 -25.07 13.19 -3.88
C VAL A 259 -26.20 12.44 -3.16
N LYS A 260 -26.51 11.20 -3.56
CA LYS A 260 -27.61 10.39 -3.02
C LYS A 260 -27.16 9.37 -1.97
N THR A 261 -25.86 9.14 -1.84
CA THR A 261 -25.31 8.08 -0.97
C THR A 261 -24.89 8.58 0.39
N LEU A 262 -24.54 9.86 0.51
CA LEU A 262 -23.90 10.40 1.72
C LEU A 262 -24.80 10.31 2.96
N VAL A 263 -26.06 10.72 2.85
CA VAL A 263 -26.99 10.69 3.99
C VAL A 263 -27.27 9.25 4.46
N PRO A 264 -27.64 8.28 3.58
CA PRO A 264 -27.77 6.88 3.98
C PRO A 264 -26.51 6.28 4.61
N VAL A 265 -25.32 6.60 4.08
CA VAL A 265 -24.05 6.13 4.64
C VAL A 265 -23.85 6.67 6.05
N ILE A 266 -24.16 7.93 6.31
CA ILE A 266 -24.00 8.53 7.65
C ILE A 266 -24.93 7.88 8.67
N GLU A 267 -26.20 7.67 8.33
CA GLU A 267 -27.12 6.98 9.25
C GLU A 267 -26.64 5.54 9.50
N ARG A 268 -26.14 4.85 8.46
CA ARG A 268 -25.48 3.54 8.61
C ARG A 268 -24.30 3.60 9.56
N LEU A 269 -23.42 4.61 9.48
CA LEU A 269 -22.28 4.76 10.39
C LEU A 269 -22.72 4.99 11.84
N ARG A 270 -23.77 5.79 12.05
CA ARG A 270 -24.36 6.01 13.38
C ARG A 270 -24.87 4.71 14.00
N VAL A 271 -25.56 3.90 13.21
CA VAL A 271 -26.10 2.60 13.66
C VAL A 271 -24.98 1.59 13.92
N ARG A 272 -24.01 1.47 13.00
CA ARG A 272 -22.95 0.45 13.06
C ARG A 272 -21.92 0.72 14.16
N PHE A 273 -21.54 1.98 14.34
CA PHE A 273 -20.40 2.33 15.21
C PHE A 273 -20.80 3.17 16.43
N GLY A 274 -22.09 3.49 16.60
CA GLY A 274 -22.57 4.31 17.72
C GLY A 274 -22.04 5.73 17.71
N ILE A 275 -21.76 6.28 16.52
CA ILE A 275 -21.13 7.60 16.37
C ILE A 275 -22.12 8.71 16.70
N GLY A 276 -21.81 9.53 17.71
CA GLY A 276 -22.68 10.60 18.19
C GLY A 276 -22.70 11.82 17.26
N LYS A 277 -21.53 12.33 16.86
CA LYS A 277 -21.39 13.49 15.97
C LYS A 277 -20.62 13.12 14.71
N VAL A 278 -21.12 13.57 13.57
CA VAL A 278 -20.47 13.33 12.28
C VAL A 278 -20.29 14.68 11.61
N CYS A 279 -19.03 15.03 11.33
CA CYS A 279 -18.70 16.14 10.45
C CYS A 279 -18.11 15.60 9.15
N ILE A 280 -18.78 15.90 8.05
CA ILE A 280 -18.39 15.46 6.72
C ILE A 280 -17.34 16.39 6.16
N VAL A 281 -16.21 15.85 5.73
CA VAL A 281 -15.21 16.62 5.01
C VAL A 281 -15.09 16.04 3.61
N ALA A 282 -15.49 16.83 2.62
CA ALA A 282 -15.56 16.36 1.25
C ALA A 282 -15.18 17.44 0.26
N ASP A 283 -14.80 16.98 -0.92
CA ASP A 283 -14.28 17.84 -1.94
C ASP A 283 -15.40 18.57 -2.69
N ARG A 284 -15.05 19.77 -3.16
CA ARG A 284 -15.88 20.82 -3.77
C ARG A 284 -16.74 20.41 -4.98
N GLY A 285 -16.57 19.19 -5.48
CA GLY A 285 -17.30 18.64 -6.62
C GLY A 285 -18.27 17.53 -6.29
N MET A 286 -18.25 17.02 -5.05
CA MET A 286 -18.98 15.80 -4.68
C MET A 286 -20.41 16.06 -4.21
N ILE A 287 -20.67 17.23 -3.61
CA ILE A 287 -21.94 17.49 -2.91
C ILE A 287 -22.77 18.54 -3.66
N SER A 288 -24.04 18.21 -3.90
CA SER A 288 -25.00 19.10 -4.54
C SER A 288 -25.56 20.14 -3.55
N ARG A 289 -26.25 21.17 -4.06
CA ARG A 289 -26.96 22.11 -3.18
C ARG A 289 -28.11 21.47 -2.40
N GLU A 290 -28.74 20.45 -2.98
CA GLU A 290 -29.83 19.70 -2.33
C GLU A 290 -29.26 18.90 -1.16
N THR A 291 -28.19 18.15 -1.38
CA THR A 291 -27.50 17.40 -0.30
C THR A 291 -27.03 18.31 0.83
N ILE A 292 -26.50 19.51 0.53
CA ILE A 292 -26.11 20.46 1.59
C ILE A 292 -27.31 20.82 2.46
N ARG A 293 -28.49 21.06 1.88
CA ARG A 293 -29.71 21.34 2.65
C ARG A 293 -30.13 20.14 3.48
N ASP A 294 -30.10 18.94 2.91
CA ASP A 294 -30.44 17.71 3.65
C ASP A 294 -29.51 17.50 4.85
N LEU A 295 -28.22 17.85 4.71
CA LEU A 295 -27.26 17.83 5.82
C LEU A 295 -27.59 18.87 6.89
N GLU A 296 -27.91 20.10 6.48
CA GLU A 296 -28.32 21.19 7.39
C GLU A 296 -29.61 20.82 8.15
N ASP A 297 -30.63 20.31 7.45
CA ASP A 297 -31.92 19.92 8.03
C ASP A 297 -31.79 18.76 9.03
N LYS A 298 -30.81 17.87 8.82
CA LYS A 298 -30.49 16.77 9.73
C LYS A 298 -29.50 17.15 10.85
N GLY A 299 -29.07 18.41 10.90
CA GLY A 299 -28.08 18.89 11.88
C GLY A 299 -26.71 18.22 11.73
N ILE A 300 -26.35 17.78 10.52
CA ILE A 300 -25.07 17.15 10.24
C ILE A 300 -24.05 18.25 9.91
N GLU A 301 -22.90 18.19 10.58
CA GLU A 301 -21.81 19.14 10.35
C GLU A 301 -21.05 18.82 9.06
N TYR A 302 -20.48 19.83 8.41
CA TYR A 302 -19.65 19.64 7.24
C TYR A 302 -18.53 20.69 7.09
N ILE A 303 -17.49 20.31 6.36
CA ILE A 303 -16.42 21.17 5.83
C ILE A 303 -16.24 20.83 4.34
N LEU A 304 -16.69 21.72 3.46
CA LEU A 304 -16.69 21.49 2.02
C LEU A 304 -15.83 22.52 1.29
N GLY A 305 -15.09 22.08 0.27
CA GLY A 305 -14.43 23.03 -0.63
C GLY A 305 -15.45 23.86 -1.44
N ALA A 306 -15.21 25.17 -1.63
CA ALA A 306 -16.16 26.11 -2.25
C ALA A 306 -15.68 26.68 -3.59
N ARG A 307 -16.53 26.72 -4.64
CA ARG A 307 -16.23 27.04 -6.07
C ARG A 307 -15.84 28.49 -6.43
N MET A 308 -14.88 29.14 -5.74
CA MET A 308 -14.06 30.33 -6.15
C MET A 308 -14.21 30.83 -7.60
N ARG A 309 -13.95 30.03 -8.65
CA ARG A 309 -14.03 30.52 -10.05
C ARG A 309 -15.43 30.46 -10.68
N ARG A 310 -16.31 29.60 -10.17
CA ARG A 310 -17.66 29.33 -10.72
C ARG A 310 -18.79 29.87 -9.85
N GLN A 311 -18.56 30.08 -8.57
CA GLN A 311 -19.51 30.65 -7.62
C GLN A 311 -19.24 32.15 -7.50
N LYS A 312 -20.17 32.95 -8.01
CA LYS A 312 -20.10 34.41 -7.99
C LYS A 312 -19.94 34.95 -6.57
N GLU A 313 -20.72 34.44 -5.62
CA GLU A 313 -20.64 34.76 -4.18
C GLU A 313 -19.21 34.55 -3.62
N VAL A 314 -18.56 33.42 -3.92
CA VAL A 314 -17.18 33.17 -3.46
C VAL A 314 -16.18 34.10 -4.16
N LYS A 315 -16.32 34.30 -5.46
CA LYS A 315 -15.42 35.13 -6.26
C LYS A 315 -15.45 36.60 -5.83
N GLU A 316 -16.65 37.14 -5.65
CA GLU A 316 -16.89 38.57 -5.50
C GLU A 316 -17.01 38.96 -4.02
N GLU A 317 -17.73 38.18 -3.21
CA GLU A 317 -18.02 38.56 -1.83
C GLU A 317 -17.01 37.94 -0.84
N VAL A 318 -16.68 36.65 -0.98
CA VAL A 318 -15.74 35.99 -0.05
C VAL A 318 -14.29 36.42 -0.31
N LEU A 319 -13.83 36.31 -1.56
CA LEU A 319 -12.47 36.70 -1.96
C LEU A 319 -12.31 38.21 -2.16
N GLY A 320 -13.40 38.96 -2.32
CA GLY A 320 -13.37 40.42 -2.44
C GLY A 320 -13.35 41.17 -1.11
N ARG A 321 -13.86 40.57 -0.02
CA ARG A 321 -13.82 41.20 1.31
C ARG A 321 -12.40 41.28 1.85
N ALA A 322 -11.95 42.49 2.16
CA ALA A 322 -10.72 42.72 2.91
C ALA A 322 -10.82 42.13 4.32
N GLY A 323 -9.70 41.75 4.90
CA GLY A 323 -9.64 41.24 6.28
C GLY A 323 -8.27 40.68 6.60
N ARG A 324 -7.97 40.58 7.91
CA ARG A 324 -6.69 40.07 8.39
C ARG A 324 -6.70 38.55 8.35
N TYR A 325 -5.61 37.97 7.83
CA TYR A 325 -5.38 36.55 7.97
C TYR A 325 -4.73 36.27 9.33
N LYS A 326 -5.18 35.21 9.98
CA LYS A 326 -4.51 34.61 11.13
C LYS A 326 -3.53 33.55 10.64
N GLU A 327 -2.35 33.53 11.21
CA GLU A 327 -1.32 32.54 10.89
C GLU A 327 -1.57 31.25 11.66
N VAL A 328 -1.62 30.13 10.95
CA VAL A 328 -1.78 28.77 11.52
C VAL A 328 -0.41 28.10 11.57
N TYR A 329 0.30 28.10 10.44
CA TYR A 329 1.69 27.67 10.34
C TYR A 329 2.52 28.76 9.69
N ALA A 330 3.57 29.19 10.40
CA ALA A 330 4.60 30.02 9.83
C ALA A 330 5.44 29.22 8.82
N LYS A 331 6.15 29.93 7.94
CA LYS A 331 7.12 29.28 7.06
C LYS A 331 8.26 28.71 7.91
N GLY A 332 8.37 27.39 7.95
CA GLY A 332 9.43 26.72 8.69
C GLY A 332 10.78 26.71 7.95
N PRO A 333 11.89 26.49 8.69
CA PRO A 333 13.25 26.60 8.16
C PRO A 333 13.68 25.38 7.32
N HIS A 334 12.95 24.27 7.40
CA HIS A 334 13.30 23.01 6.73
C HIS A 334 12.20 22.57 5.76
N SER A 335 12.58 21.81 4.72
CA SER A 335 11.65 21.25 3.72
C SER A 335 10.56 20.36 4.31
N LYS A 336 10.78 19.84 5.53
CA LYS A 336 9.85 18.98 6.27
C LYS A 336 8.92 19.73 7.23
N SER A 337 9.06 21.05 7.35
CA SER A 337 8.16 21.86 8.18
C SER A 337 6.75 21.86 7.59
N PRO A 338 5.68 22.00 8.40
CA PRO A 338 4.34 22.19 7.87
C PRO A 338 4.32 23.34 6.86
N SER A 339 3.69 23.11 5.70
CA SER A 339 3.55 24.17 4.69
C SER A 339 2.88 25.41 5.30
N PRO A 340 3.37 26.63 4.99
CA PRO A 340 2.83 27.85 5.57
C PRO A 340 1.34 27.95 5.27
N LEU A 341 0.57 28.26 6.30
CA LEU A 341 -0.89 28.30 6.23
C LEU A 341 -1.39 29.51 7.01
N LYS A 342 -2.21 30.31 6.33
CA LYS A 342 -2.93 31.43 6.91
C LYS A 342 -4.41 31.27 6.60
N VAL A 343 -5.27 31.63 7.55
CA VAL A 343 -6.72 31.52 7.41
C VAL A 343 -7.41 32.84 7.69
N LYS A 344 -8.55 33.06 7.03
CA LYS A 344 -9.42 34.21 7.27
C LYS A 344 -10.87 33.75 7.20
N GLU A 345 -11.63 34.04 8.23
CA GLU A 345 -13.06 33.79 8.25
C GLU A 345 -13.84 34.92 7.55
N VAL A 346 -14.87 34.54 6.81
CA VAL A 346 -15.79 35.46 6.13
C VAL A 346 -17.22 34.93 6.22
N MET A 347 -18.12 35.71 6.80
CA MET A 347 -19.55 35.44 6.82
C MET A 347 -20.24 36.13 5.65
N VAL A 348 -20.89 35.39 4.75
CA VAL A 348 -21.69 35.96 3.66
C VAL A 348 -23.13 35.50 3.84
N ARG A 349 -24.02 36.44 4.19
CA ARG A 349 -25.37 36.13 4.67
C ARG A 349 -25.25 35.17 5.87
N ASP A 350 -25.98 34.07 5.86
CA ASP A 350 -25.97 33.05 6.92
C ASP A 350 -24.92 31.94 6.69
N LYS A 351 -24.02 32.12 5.71
CA LYS A 351 -23.00 31.11 5.38
C LYS A 351 -21.63 31.52 5.88
N ARG A 352 -20.95 30.55 6.51
CA ARG A 352 -19.59 30.68 7.01
C ARG A 352 -18.59 30.13 6.00
N TYR A 353 -17.62 30.97 5.64
CA TYR A 353 -16.52 30.63 4.75
C TYR A 353 -15.16 30.80 5.41
N ILE A 354 -14.25 29.86 5.18
CA ILE A 354 -12.85 29.95 5.59
C ILE A 354 -11.97 30.10 4.34
N VAL A 355 -11.32 31.25 4.19
CA VAL A 355 -10.35 31.51 3.14
C VAL A 355 -8.98 31.09 3.65
N CYS A 356 -8.41 30.07 3.02
CA CYS A 356 -7.08 29.59 3.33
C CYS A 356 -6.08 30.13 2.31
N TYR A 357 -4.87 30.41 2.77
CA TYR A 357 -3.78 30.96 1.96
C TYR A 357 -2.45 30.31 2.31
N ASN A 358 -1.78 29.77 1.30
CA ASN A 358 -0.44 29.21 1.37
C ASN A 358 0.51 30.04 0.49
N GLU A 359 1.48 30.68 1.12
CA GLU A 359 2.40 31.61 0.47
C GLU A 359 3.38 30.93 -0.51
N ASP A 360 3.84 29.72 -0.18
CA ASP A 360 4.74 28.98 -1.05
C ASP A 360 3.99 28.49 -2.29
N GLN A 361 2.75 28.01 -2.12
CA GLN A 361 1.89 27.65 -3.25
C GLN A 361 1.55 28.88 -4.10
N ALA A 362 1.33 30.05 -3.50
CA ALA A 362 1.06 31.28 -4.24
C ALA A 362 2.23 31.68 -5.16
N LYS A 363 3.47 31.56 -4.69
CA LYS A 363 4.67 31.80 -5.50
C LYS A 363 4.77 30.81 -6.65
N LYS A 364 4.49 29.54 -6.39
CA LYS A 364 4.49 28.48 -7.41
C LYS A 364 3.42 28.73 -8.48
N ASP A 365 2.19 29.01 -8.07
CA ASP A 365 1.07 29.31 -8.96
C ASP A 365 1.35 30.54 -9.83
N ALA A 366 1.96 31.58 -9.26
CA ALA A 366 2.37 32.78 -9.99
C ALA A 366 3.44 32.46 -11.04
N ALA A 367 4.50 31.73 -10.66
CA ALA A 367 5.56 31.32 -11.58
C ALA A 367 5.05 30.40 -12.70
N ASP A 368 4.14 29.48 -12.39
CA ASP A 368 3.52 28.60 -13.38
C ASP A 368 2.63 29.40 -14.34
N ARG A 369 1.86 30.38 -13.85
CA ARG A 369 1.10 31.31 -14.70
C ARG A 369 2.02 32.13 -15.60
N GLU A 370 3.12 32.67 -15.08
CA GLU A 370 4.10 33.42 -15.88
C GLU A 370 4.67 32.56 -17.01
N LYS A 371 5.09 31.32 -16.73
CA LYS A 371 5.55 30.37 -17.75
C LYS A 371 4.49 30.10 -18.82
N ILE A 372 3.23 29.87 -18.40
CA ILE A 372 2.13 29.63 -19.34
C ILE A 372 1.91 30.85 -20.23
N THR A 373 1.89 32.06 -19.66
CA THR A 373 1.65 33.30 -20.41
C THR A 373 2.81 33.65 -21.34
N ALA A 374 4.06 33.42 -20.94
CA ALA A 374 5.24 33.57 -21.81
C ALA A 374 5.17 32.61 -23.00
N SER A 375 4.92 31.33 -22.72
CA SER A 375 4.76 30.30 -23.76
C SER A 375 3.59 30.60 -24.71
N LEU A 376 2.49 31.17 -24.19
CA LEU A 376 1.35 31.60 -24.99
C LEU A 376 1.69 32.79 -25.91
N LYS A 377 2.46 33.78 -25.42
CA LYS A 377 2.95 34.91 -26.22
C LYS A 377 3.79 34.43 -27.41
N ASP A 378 4.67 33.46 -27.21
CA ASP A 378 5.52 32.93 -28.27
C ASP A 378 4.73 32.11 -29.30
N LYS A 379 3.77 31.29 -28.86
CA LYS A 379 2.92 30.51 -29.76
C LYS A 379 1.98 31.38 -30.59
N LEU A 380 1.46 32.48 -30.05
CA LEU A 380 0.66 33.43 -30.81
C LEU A 380 1.44 34.08 -31.96
N LYS A 381 2.77 34.25 -31.83
CA LYS A 381 3.64 34.72 -32.92
C LYS A 381 3.83 33.67 -34.04
N GLN A 382 3.74 32.39 -33.70
CA GLN A 382 3.99 31.26 -34.62
C GLN A 382 2.72 30.73 -35.33
N GLY A 383 1.53 31.26 -34.98
CA GLY A 383 0.26 30.94 -35.65
C GLY A 383 -0.76 30.22 -34.76
N GLN A 384 -2.04 30.44 -35.04
CA GLN A 384 -3.15 30.17 -34.10
C GLN A 384 -3.62 28.70 -34.04
N LYS A 385 -3.28 27.87 -35.04
CA LYS A 385 -3.75 26.47 -35.14
C LYS A 385 -3.26 25.57 -34.00
N SER A 386 -2.11 25.87 -33.39
CA SER A 386 -1.52 25.09 -32.29
C SER A 386 -2.12 25.40 -30.91
N ILE A 387 -2.95 26.45 -30.80
CA ILE A 387 -3.42 27.04 -29.54
C ILE A 387 -4.80 26.52 -29.15
N VAL A 388 -5.64 26.20 -30.15
CA VAL A 388 -7.05 25.82 -29.99
C VAL A 388 -7.23 24.51 -29.20
N GLY A 389 -6.23 23.62 -29.23
CA GLY A 389 -6.26 22.35 -28.50
C GLY A 389 -5.94 22.43 -27.01
N ASN A 390 -5.13 23.40 -26.57
CA ASN A 390 -4.60 23.40 -25.20
C ASN A 390 -5.52 24.12 -24.20
N LYS A 391 -6.15 23.35 -23.30
CA LYS A 391 -7.09 23.83 -22.27
C LYS A 391 -6.45 24.84 -21.29
N GLY A 392 -5.13 24.76 -21.08
CA GLY A 392 -4.37 25.69 -20.24
C GLY A 392 -4.22 27.07 -20.87
N TYR A 393 -3.99 27.15 -22.18
CA TYR A 393 -3.89 28.41 -22.91
C TYR A 393 -5.24 29.07 -23.13
N ARG A 394 -6.29 28.29 -23.45
CA ARG A 394 -7.66 28.81 -23.66
C ARG A 394 -8.17 29.67 -22.51
N ARG A 395 -7.70 29.44 -21.28
CA ARG A 395 -8.10 30.24 -20.11
C ARG A 395 -7.70 31.71 -20.23
N TYR A 396 -6.60 32.03 -20.90
CA TYR A 396 -6.02 33.38 -20.97
C TYR A 396 -6.23 34.03 -22.35
N LEU A 397 -7.16 33.53 -23.14
CA LEU A 397 -7.43 34.04 -24.48
C LEU A 397 -8.81 34.68 -24.53
N LYS A 398 -8.88 35.81 -25.22
CA LYS A 398 -10.11 36.48 -25.62
C LYS A 398 -10.21 36.46 -27.14
N SER A 399 -11.40 36.16 -27.66
CA SER A 399 -11.67 36.24 -29.09
C SER A 399 -11.69 37.72 -29.51
N ALA A 400 -11.00 38.01 -30.62
CA ALA A 400 -10.95 39.29 -31.29
C ALA A 400 -11.22 39.03 -32.78
N GLY A 401 -12.49 38.83 -33.13
CA GLY A 401 -12.91 38.42 -34.47
C GLY A 401 -12.43 37.00 -34.81
N GLU A 402 -11.81 36.82 -35.97
CA GLU A 402 -11.20 35.53 -36.39
C GLU A 402 -9.87 35.22 -35.69
N THR A 403 -9.40 36.10 -34.78
CA THR A 403 -8.12 35.96 -34.10
C THR A 403 -8.26 35.86 -32.58
N PHE A 404 -7.27 35.25 -31.92
CA PHE A 404 -7.18 35.21 -30.46
C PHE A 404 -6.13 36.19 -29.94
N ARG A 405 -6.45 36.91 -28.86
CA ARG A 405 -5.51 37.77 -28.13
C ARG A 405 -5.43 37.34 -26.67
N ILE A 406 -4.33 37.69 -26.01
CA ILE A 406 -4.17 37.44 -24.57
C ILE A 406 -5.12 38.35 -23.79
N ASP A 407 -5.81 37.77 -22.83
CA ASP A 407 -6.71 38.45 -21.91
C ASP A 407 -5.95 38.83 -20.63
N GLU A 408 -5.37 40.04 -20.63
CA GLU A 408 -4.61 40.58 -19.50
C GLU A 408 -5.48 40.77 -18.25
N ASP A 409 -6.76 41.11 -18.42
CA ASP A 409 -7.72 41.20 -17.31
C ASP A 409 -7.92 39.83 -16.67
N LYS A 410 -7.97 38.77 -17.48
CA LYS A 410 -8.07 37.40 -16.98
C LYS A 410 -6.81 36.92 -16.27
N ILE A 411 -5.64 37.31 -16.73
CA ILE A 411 -4.36 37.04 -16.04
C ILE A 411 -4.37 37.70 -14.66
N LYS A 412 -4.78 38.98 -14.60
CA LYS A 412 -4.91 39.73 -13.35
C LYS A 412 -6.00 39.17 -12.43
N GLU A 413 -7.10 38.67 -12.99
CA GLU A 413 -8.13 37.96 -12.22
C GLU A 413 -7.56 36.67 -11.63
N GLU A 414 -6.83 35.88 -12.41
CA GLU A 414 -6.31 34.58 -11.96
C GLU A 414 -5.28 34.70 -10.85
N SER A 415 -4.47 35.77 -10.83
CA SER A 415 -3.51 36.02 -9.75
C SER A 415 -4.16 36.19 -8.37
N ARG A 416 -5.44 36.57 -8.32
CA ARG A 416 -6.19 36.68 -7.05
C ARG A 416 -6.38 35.34 -6.35
N TYR A 417 -6.32 34.23 -7.09
CA TYR A 417 -6.54 32.88 -6.58
C TYR A 417 -5.23 32.17 -6.17
N ASP A 418 -4.06 32.76 -6.41
CA ASP A 418 -2.77 32.12 -6.15
C ASP A 418 -2.62 31.70 -4.69
N GLY A 419 -2.33 30.41 -4.49
CA GLY A 419 -2.16 29.82 -3.17
C GLY A 419 -3.41 29.85 -2.30
N LYS A 420 -4.59 30.20 -2.83
CA LYS A 420 -5.84 30.28 -2.07
C LYS A 420 -6.78 29.14 -2.36
N TRP A 421 -7.48 28.71 -1.33
CA TRP A 421 -8.69 27.90 -1.45
C TRP A 421 -9.71 28.41 -0.42
N VAL A 422 -10.98 28.08 -0.66
CA VAL A 422 -12.09 28.51 0.20
C VAL A 422 -12.87 27.29 0.63
N LEU A 423 -13.17 27.23 1.92
CA LEU A 423 -14.01 26.22 2.55
C LEU A 423 -15.34 26.87 2.94
N THR A 424 -16.42 26.09 2.91
CA THR A 424 -17.73 26.43 3.47
C THR A 424 -18.05 25.41 4.55
N THR A 425 -18.57 25.86 5.69
CA THR A 425 -18.83 24.98 6.84
C THR A 425 -20.00 25.50 7.67
N ASN A 426 -20.71 24.59 8.34
CA ASN A 426 -21.70 24.89 9.38
C ASN A 426 -21.21 24.49 10.79
N THR A 427 -19.95 24.07 10.93
CA THR A 427 -19.36 23.64 12.21
C THR A 427 -19.14 24.82 13.16
N GLY A 428 -19.11 24.52 14.46
CA GLY A 428 -18.68 25.45 15.51
C GLY A 428 -17.16 25.57 15.70
N LEU A 429 -16.35 24.86 14.90
CA LEU A 429 -14.89 24.80 15.03
C LEU A 429 -14.21 26.13 14.69
N SER A 430 -13.00 26.37 15.20
CA SER A 430 -12.22 27.55 14.81
C SER A 430 -11.85 27.53 13.32
N ALA A 431 -11.54 28.70 12.73
CA ALA A 431 -11.17 28.77 11.32
C ALA A 431 -9.89 27.95 11.01
N GLU A 432 -8.99 27.89 11.98
CA GLU A 432 -7.76 27.11 11.96
C GLU A 432 -8.06 25.62 11.97
N ASP A 433 -8.89 25.17 12.90
CA ASP A 433 -9.26 23.75 13.01
C ASP A 433 -9.98 23.27 11.75
N VAL A 434 -10.90 24.09 11.20
CA VAL A 434 -11.58 23.78 9.92
C VAL A 434 -10.57 23.60 8.79
N ALA A 435 -9.55 24.47 8.70
CA ALA A 435 -8.53 24.38 7.68
C ALA A 435 -7.58 23.18 7.89
N LEU A 436 -7.23 22.88 9.14
CA LEU A 436 -6.38 21.74 9.50
C LEU A 436 -7.08 20.41 9.24
N GLN A 437 -8.34 20.29 9.63
CA GLN A 437 -9.16 19.11 9.35
C GLN A 437 -9.35 18.94 7.86
N TYR A 438 -9.70 19.99 7.09
CA TYR A 438 -9.76 19.85 5.64
C TYR A 438 -8.42 19.44 5.02
N LYS A 439 -7.28 19.87 5.58
CA LYS A 439 -5.97 19.39 5.13
C LYS A 439 -5.73 17.90 5.44
N GLN A 440 -6.35 17.36 6.48
CA GLN A 440 -6.34 15.91 6.74
C GLN A 440 -7.11 15.12 5.65
N LEU A 441 -7.99 15.75 4.86
CA LEU A 441 -8.57 15.12 3.66
C LEU A 441 -7.49 14.66 2.66
N TRP A 442 -6.35 15.37 2.58
CA TRP A 442 -5.22 14.91 1.76
C TRP A 442 -4.65 13.57 2.23
N MET A 443 -4.82 13.23 3.52
CA MET A 443 -4.49 11.89 4.01
C MET A 443 -5.41 10.85 3.39
N VAL A 444 -6.71 11.14 3.22
CA VAL A 444 -7.66 10.25 2.52
C VAL A 444 -7.27 10.07 1.06
N GLU A 445 -6.90 11.16 0.37
CA GLU A 445 -6.38 11.06 -1.00
C GLU A 445 -5.10 10.22 -1.07
N GLN A 446 -4.19 10.38 -0.11
CA GLN A 446 -2.97 9.58 -0.02
C GLN A 446 -3.29 8.10 0.28
N ILE A 447 -4.27 7.82 1.12
CA ILE A 447 -4.81 6.49 1.40
C ILE A 447 -5.39 5.90 0.10
N PHE A 448 -6.19 6.63 -0.67
CA PHE A 448 -6.71 6.17 -1.95
C PHE A 448 -5.62 5.95 -2.99
N ARG A 449 -4.63 6.84 -3.06
CA ARG A 449 -3.45 6.64 -3.91
C ARG A 449 -2.73 5.37 -3.51
N SER A 450 -2.53 5.14 -2.21
CA SER A 450 -1.92 3.91 -1.68
C SER A 450 -2.75 2.68 -2.05
N MET A 451 -4.07 2.73 -1.90
CA MET A 451 -4.96 1.65 -2.31
C MET A 451 -4.85 1.35 -3.81
N LYS A 452 -4.73 2.40 -4.65
CA LYS A 452 -4.62 2.25 -6.11
C LYS A 452 -3.23 1.83 -6.59
N SER A 453 -2.15 2.30 -5.96
CA SER A 453 -0.77 2.13 -6.43
C SER A 453 0.05 1.15 -5.62
N ILE A 454 -0.16 1.10 -4.30
CA ILE A 454 0.57 0.20 -3.38
C ILE A 454 -0.17 -1.13 -3.30
N LEU A 455 -1.45 -1.11 -2.97
CA LEU A 455 -2.25 -2.32 -2.80
C LEU A 455 -2.77 -2.92 -4.11
N SER A 456 -2.49 -2.27 -5.25
CA SER A 456 -2.96 -2.59 -6.60
C SER A 456 -4.22 -3.45 -6.59
N THR A 457 -5.32 -2.92 -6.04
CA THR A 457 -6.57 -3.70 -5.86
C THR A 457 -7.08 -4.26 -7.20
N ARG A 458 -6.62 -3.67 -8.32
CA ARG A 458 -6.79 -4.17 -9.68
C ARG A 458 -5.60 -5.04 -10.10
N PRO A 459 -5.81 -6.08 -10.91
CA PRO A 459 -7.08 -6.41 -11.59
C PRO A 459 -8.09 -7.15 -10.70
N ILE A 460 -9.39 -6.91 -10.90
CA ILE A 460 -10.47 -7.62 -10.19
C ILE A 460 -11.08 -8.65 -11.14
N TYR A 461 -10.65 -9.91 -10.99
CA TYR A 461 -11.13 -11.04 -11.80
C TYR A 461 -12.34 -11.78 -11.22
N HIS A 462 -12.80 -11.38 -10.04
CA HIS A 462 -13.98 -11.96 -9.41
C HIS A 462 -15.25 -11.64 -10.20
N LYS A 463 -16.16 -12.62 -10.24
CA LYS A 463 -17.41 -12.57 -11.03
C LYS A 463 -18.67 -12.50 -10.17
N CYS A 464 -18.55 -12.72 -8.87
CA CYS A 464 -19.67 -12.70 -7.92
C CYS A 464 -19.48 -11.55 -6.94
N ASP A 465 -20.56 -10.85 -6.61
CA ASP A 465 -20.59 -9.68 -5.74
C ASP A 465 -19.90 -9.94 -4.38
N GLU A 466 -20.16 -11.08 -3.77
CA GLU A 466 -19.61 -11.46 -2.46
C GLU A 466 -18.08 -11.57 -2.54
N THR A 467 -17.58 -12.27 -3.55
CA THR A 467 -16.14 -12.42 -3.75
C THR A 467 -15.46 -11.11 -4.14
N ILE A 468 -16.14 -10.22 -4.86
CA ILE A 468 -15.66 -8.86 -5.16
C ILE A 468 -15.56 -8.04 -3.87
N ARG A 469 -16.61 -8.04 -3.04
CA ARG A 469 -16.62 -7.35 -1.74
C ARG A 469 -15.49 -7.86 -0.84
N GLY A 470 -15.32 -9.17 -0.73
CA GLY A 470 -14.24 -9.78 0.06
C GLY A 470 -12.84 -9.43 -0.46
N HIS A 471 -12.64 -9.48 -1.78
CA HIS A 471 -11.40 -9.03 -2.41
C HIS A 471 -11.11 -7.58 -2.05
N VAL A 472 -12.05 -6.66 -2.26
CA VAL A 472 -11.81 -5.23 -1.95
C VAL A 472 -11.60 -5.02 -0.45
N PHE A 473 -12.33 -5.75 0.39
CA PHE A 473 -12.17 -5.69 1.85
C PHE A 473 -10.76 -6.10 2.32
N CYS A 474 -10.11 -7.06 1.66
CA CYS A 474 -8.71 -7.38 1.96
C CYS A 474 -7.75 -6.22 1.68
N SER A 475 -8.04 -5.34 0.69
CA SER A 475 -7.29 -4.08 0.53
C SER A 475 -7.56 -3.11 1.68
N PHE A 476 -8.78 -3.04 2.19
CA PHE A 476 -9.07 -2.23 3.37
C PHE A 476 -8.28 -2.72 4.60
N LEU A 477 -8.23 -4.02 4.86
CA LEU A 477 -7.44 -4.58 5.96
C LEU A 477 -5.94 -4.31 5.79
N ALA A 478 -5.41 -4.45 4.57
CA ALA A 478 -4.02 -4.10 4.27
C ALA A 478 -3.73 -2.61 4.54
N LEU A 479 -4.64 -1.72 4.15
CA LEU A 479 -4.53 -0.29 4.42
C LEU A 479 -4.52 0.03 5.93
N LEU A 480 -5.34 -0.67 6.72
CA LEU A 480 -5.33 -0.55 8.18
C LEU A 480 -3.95 -0.93 8.75
N LEU A 481 -3.37 -2.04 8.30
CA LEU A 481 -2.03 -2.48 8.72
C LEU A 481 -0.91 -1.52 8.27
N ILE A 482 -1.01 -0.93 7.07
CA ILE A 482 -0.08 0.12 6.61
C ILE A 482 -0.09 1.29 7.58
N LYS A 483 -1.29 1.80 7.89
CA LYS A 483 -1.48 2.95 8.77
C LYS A 483 -0.96 2.67 10.17
N GLU A 484 -1.27 1.50 10.73
CA GLU A 484 -0.79 1.08 12.05
C GLU A 484 0.74 1.01 12.10
N LEU A 485 1.39 0.38 11.11
CA LEU A 485 2.85 0.32 11.05
C LEU A 485 3.46 1.72 10.95
N GLN A 486 2.88 2.58 10.10
CA GLN A 486 3.34 3.95 9.93
C GLN A 486 3.23 4.76 11.23
N GLU A 487 2.12 4.66 11.97
CA GLU A 487 1.96 5.34 13.26
C GLU A 487 3.01 4.89 14.28
N ARG A 488 3.34 3.60 14.32
CA ARG A 488 4.38 3.09 15.24
C ARG A 488 5.78 3.56 14.88
N LEU A 489 6.08 3.65 13.59
CA LEU A 489 7.34 4.21 13.09
C LEU A 489 7.43 5.71 13.41
N ASP A 490 6.36 6.46 13.16
CA ASP A 490 6.25 7.89 13.43
C ASP A 490 6.39 8.19 14.93
N LYS A 491 5.79 7.38 15.81
CA LYS A 491 5.95 7.47 17.28
C LYS A 491 7.40 7.31 17.74
N LYS A 492 8.23 6.59 16.97
CA LYS A 492 9.68 6.46 17.20
C LYS A 492 10.51 7.52 16.48
N GLY A 493 9.87 8.46 15.78
CA GLY A 493 10.54 9.50 15.00
C GLY A 493 11.19 8.97 13.72
N TRP A 494 10.80 7.79 13.25
CA TRP A 494 11.37 7.17 12.06
C TRP A 494 10.50 7.40 10.84
N GLN A 495 11.10 7.99 9.82
CA GLN A 495 10.48 8.12 8.50
C GLN A 495 11.08 7.09 7.57
N VAL A 496 10.21 6.31 6.93
CA VAL A 496 10.58 5.29 5.95
C VAL A 496 9.71 5.44 4.72
N GLU A 497 10.22 5.02 3.57
CA GLU A 497 9.43 4.94 2.36
C GLU A 497 8.90 3.52 2.20
N TRP A 498 7.58 3.39 2.02
CA TRP A 498 6.89 2.09 2.04
C TRP A 498 7.52 1.06 1.09
N ALA A 499 7.79 1.44 -0.15
CA ALA A 499 8.35 0.53 -1.15
C ALA A 499 9.73 -0.01 -0.74
N TYR A 500 10.59 0.83 -0.16
CA TYR A 500 11.90 0.38 0.34
C TYR A 500 11.75 -0.47 1.59
N LEU A 501 10.84 -0.12 2.50
CA LEU A 501 10.59 -0.92 3.70
C LEU A 501 10.14 -2.34 3.36
N ILE A 502 9.19 -2.48 2.42
CA ILE A 502 8.70 -3.81 1.99
C ILE A 502 9.83 -4.60 1.32
N ASN A 503 10.60 -3.99 0.43
CA ASN A 503 11.78 -4.63 -0.17
C ASN A 503 12.81 -5.09 0.89
N ASP A 504 13.01 -4.30 1.94
CA ASP A 504 13.92 -4.66 3.04
C ASP A 504 13.35 -5.82 3.88
N LEU A 505 12.05 -5.84 4.15
CA LEU A 505 11.38 -6.95 4.84
C LEU A 505 11.38 -8.24 4.01
N GLU A 506 11.22 -8.16 2.69
CA GLU A 506 11.30 -9.32 1.79
C GLU A 506 12.71 -9.95 1.73
N ARG A 507 13.75 -9.17 2.06
CA ARG A 507 15.13 -9.67 2.16
C ARG A 507 15.40 -10.44 3.45
N VAL A 508 14.50 -10.38 4.43
CA VAL A 508 14.62 -11.13 5.67
C VAL A 508 14.11 -12.56 5.43
N LYS A 509 15.06 -13.49 5.33
CA LYS A 509 14.82 -14.89 4.98
C LYS A 509 15.43 -15.82 6.02
N GLU A 510 14.83 -16.98 6.17
CA GLU A 510 15.41 -18.15 6.81
C GLU A 510 15.88 -19.12 5.73
N VAL A 511 17.13 -19.57 5.82
CA VAL A 511 17.74 -20.59 4.97
C VAL A 511 17.96 -21.82 5.84
N ARG A 512 17.31 -22.93 5.52
CA ARG A 512 17.49 -24.20 6.21
C ARG A 512 18.50 -25.03 5.46
N ILE A 513 19.48 -25.57 6.17
CA ILE A 513 20.58 -26.35 5.63
C ILE A 513 20.60 -27.68 6.38
N MET A 514 20.35 -28.77 5.65
CA MET A 514 20.46 -30.13 6.19
C MET A 514 21.91 -30.62 6.08
N THR A 515 22.60 -30.83 7.21
CA THR A 515 23.96 -31.40 7.24
C THR A 515 23.96 -32.69 8.05
N GLY A 516 23.83 -33.83 7.37
CA GLY A 516 23.59 -35.12 8.04
C GLY A 516 22.27 -35.09 8.80
N ASP A 517 22.29 -35.44 10.08
CA ASP A 517 21.11 -35.46 10.97
C ASP A 517 20.83 -34.10 11.65
N LYS A 518 21.57 -33.04 11.30
CA LYS A 518 21.43 -31.70 11.88
C LYS A 518 20.76 -30.75 10.89
N GLU A 519 19.71 -30.07 11.35
CA GLU A 519 19.10 -28.95 10.62
C GLU A 519 19.68 -27.65 11.18
N VAL A 520 20.39 -26.90 10.33
CA VAL A 520 20.87 -25.54 10.67
C VAL A 520 19.99 -24.53 9.96
N THR A 521 19.36 -23.64 10.72
CA THR A 521 18.61 -22.50 10.16
C THR A 521 19.43 -21.23 10.29
N LEU A 522 19.73 -20.59 9.16
CA LEU A 522 20.39 -19.31 9.08
C LEU A 522 19.39 -18.22 8.73
N ARG A 523 19.47 -17.07 9.38
CA ARG A 523 18.69 -15.87 9.00
C ARG A 523 19.60 -14.88 8.29
N THR A 524 19.12 -14.29 7.19
CA THR A 524 19.84 -13.22 6.49
C THR A 524 20.04 -11.99 7.38
N GLU A 525 21.09 -11.20 7.16
CA GLU A 525 21.28 -9.94 7.91
C GLU A 525 20.13 -8.95 7.65
N LEU A 526 19.74 -8.18 8.67
CA LEU A 526 18.75 -7.11 8.48
C LEU A 526 19.40 -5.96 7.72
N LYS A 527 18.78 -5.54 6.61
CA LYS A 527 19.24 -4.40 5.81
C LYS A 527 18.18 -3.30 5.81
N GLY A 528 18.66 -2.08 5.59
CA GLY A 528 17.83 -0.88 5.48
C GLY A 528 16.89 -0.72 6.69
N ASP A 529 15.59 -0.58 6.42
CA ASP A 529 14.59 -0.25 7.43
C ASP A 529 13.90 -1.46 8.06
N ALA A 530 14.25 -2.70 7.67
CA ALA A 530 13.65 -3.91 8.24
C ALA A 530 13.74 -3.95 9.78
N GLY A 531 14.91 -3.63 10.33
CA GLY A 531 15.12 -3.60 11.79
C GLY A 531 14.24 -2.56 12.49
N LYS A 532 13.96 -1.42 11.86
CA LYS A 532 13.04 -0.40 12.39
C LYS A 532 11.63 -0.94 12.45
N ALA A 533 11.15 -1.65 11.42
CA ALA A 533 9.83 -2.27 11.46
C ALA A 533 9.70 -3.29 12.60
N PHE A 534 10.65 -4.23 12.74
CA PHE A 534 10.64 -5.19 13.87
C PHE A 534 10.61 -4.50 15.23
N GLN A 535 11.42 -3.45 15.42
CA GLN A 535 11.45 -2.67 16.66
C GLN A 535 10.17 -1.86 16.89
N ALA A 536 9.55 -1.34 15.83
CA ALA A 536 8.30 -0.59 15.90
C ALA A 536 7.13 -1.49 16.31
N VAL A 537 7.09 -2.72 15.81
CA VAL A 537 6.03 -3.68 16.17
C VAL A 537 6.34 -4.49 17.44
N GLY A 538 7.57 -4.40 17.97
CA GLY A 538 7.96 -5.14 19.18
C GLY A 538 8.16 -6.64 18.96
N VAL A 539 8.54 -7.05 17.74
CA VAL A 539 8.78 -8.46 17.40
C VAL A 539 10.26 -8.77 17.50
N ALA A 540 10.60 -9.80 18.29
CA ALA A 540 11.96 -10.30 18.37
C ALA A 540 12.38 -10.94 17.04
N VAL A 541 13.52 -10.49 16.52
CA VAL A 541 14.10 -11.05 15.31
C VAL A 541 14.77 -12.39 15.67
N PRO A 542 14.54 -13.46 14.90
CA PRO A 542 15.18 -14.74 15.16
C PRO A 542 16.71 -14.63 15.17
N PRO A 543 17.42 -15.42 16.01
CA PRO A 543 18.88 -15.48 15.97
C PRO A 543 19.40 -15.78 14.56
N THR A 544 20.56 -15.21 14.22
CA THR A 544 21.19 -15.40 12.90
C THR A 544 21.50 -16.87 12.61
N VAL A 545 21.79 -17.66 13.64
CA VAL A 545 22.03 -19.10 13.54
C VAL A 545 21.21 -19.82 14.59
N ARG A 546 20.47 -20.85 14.18
CA ARG A 546 19.83 -21.83 15.06
C ARG A 546 20.19 -23.22 14.59
N VAL A 547 20.45 -24.13 15.53
CA VAL A 547 20.76 -25.53 15.26
C VAL A 547 19.69 -26.37 15.92
N ASN A 548 18.90 -27.08 15.10
CA ASN A 548 17.94 -28.06 15.55
C ASN A 548 18.56 -29.46 15.38
N MET A 549 18.49 -30.29 16.42
CA MET A 549 18.81 -31.71 16.31
C MET A 549 17.53 -32.43 15.90
N ASN A 550 17.56 -33.27 14.85
CA ASN A 550 16.44 -34.17 14.60
C ASN A 550 16.40 -35.23 15.71
N GLU A 551 15.44 -35.15 16.61
CA GLU A 551 15.22 -36.15 17.68
C GLU A 551 14.54 -37.45 17.17
N GLU A 552 14.70 -37.82 15.89
CA GLU A 552 14.04 -39.01 15.33
C GLU A 552 14.87 -40.31 15.40
N ASN A 553 16.04 -40.33 16.05
CA ASN A 553 16.88 -41.55 16.12
C ASN A 553 17.28 -42.03 17.54
N THR A 554 16.48 -41.72 18.58
CA THR A 554 16.71 -42.28 19.94
C THR A 554 15.57 -43.15 20.48
N VAL A 555 14.88 -43.88 19.60
CA VAL A 555 14.05 -45.03 20.01
C VAL A 555 14.43 -46.23 19.16
N ASN A 556 15.53 -46.88 19.53
CA ASN A 556 15.80 -48.33 19.44
C ASN A 556 17.31 -48.56 19.55
N SER A 557 17.79 -48.69 20.78
CA SER A 557 19.05 -49.37 21.11
C SER A 557 18.88 -50.10 22.41
#